data_AF-A0A812UKR5-F1
#
_entry.id   AF-A0A812UKR5-F1
#
_cell.length_a   1.000
_cell.length_b   1.000
_cell.length_c   1.000
_cell.angle_alpha   90.00
_cell.angle_beta   90.00
_cell.angle_gamma   90.00
#
_symmetry.space_group_name_H-M   'P 1'
#
loop_
_entity.id
_entity.type
_entity.pdbx_description
1 polymer ?
#
loop_
_entity_poly.entity_id
_entity_poly.type
_entity_poly.pdbx_seq_one_letter_code
_entity_poly.pdbx_strand_id
1 'polypeptide(L)'
;VFGGVVGSKSQADDFNKVNALNWWWGGHSDLNAMIDFAKDYMVEANKPGDPLLDNKGGEDGIPNMPKCTGECDTSSDCAAGLRCKQRDGVEQVPGCRGEGISGWDYCYDPEALDSSHGGDGSPNMPKCAGDCDRDSDCEDGLKCFQRNGFTTVPGCSGSGTKDWDYCYDPNGLDSSRGADGSRSMPKCAGDCDKDSDCAGNLKCWERDGFTSVPGCNGIGVKDWDYCYDPVDALPPPLDSSPGVHGSPNMPR
;
A
#
# COMPACT_ATOMS: atom_id res chain seq x y z
N VAL A 1 39.76 25.29 -13.24
CA VAL A 1 39.55 24.36 -12.11
C VAL A 1 38.13 24.60 -11.62
N PHE A 2 37.14 23.93 -12.22
CA PHE A 2 35.80 23.82 -11.64
C PHE A 2 35.66 22.34 -11.31
N GLY A 3 35.64 22.03 -10.02
CA GLY A 3 35.65 20.68 -9.50
C GLY A 3 34.36 19.97 -9.87
N GLY A 4 34.48 18.77 -10.45
CA GLY A 4 33.37 17.88 -10.66
C GLY A 4 32.83 17.40 -9.32
N VAL A 5 31.55 17.65 -9.08
CA VAL A 5 30.79 16.95 -8.06
C VAL A 5 30.10 15.79 -8.78
N VAL A 6 30.60 14.58 -8.52
CA VAL A 6 29.92 13.34 -8.94
C VAL A 6 28.75 13.17 -7.96
N GLY A 7 27.55 13.54 -8.41
CA GLY A 7 26.34 13.35 -7.60
C GLY A 7 25.88 11.90 -7.63
N SER A 8 25.53 11.35 -6.47
CA SER A 8 24.89 10.03 -6.33
C SER A 8 23.46 10.05 -6.88
N LYS A 9 22.90 8.87 -7.19
CA LYS A 9 21.48 8.71 -7.58
C LYS A 9 20.52 9.48 -6.66
N SER A 10 20.82 9.52 -5.36
CA SER A 10 20.04 10.25 -4.34
C SER A 10 19.99 11.77 -4.48
N GLN A 11 20.84 12.39 -5.33
CA GLN A 11 20.80 13.84 -5.59
C GLN A 11 19.93 14.20 -6.81
N ALA A 12 19.52 13.21 -7.62
CA ALA A 12 18.62 13.44 -8.76
C ALA A 12 17.15 13.53 -8.33
N ASP A 13 16.81 13.04 -7.13
CA ASP A 13 15.45 13.00 -6.60
C ASP A 13 14.91 14.39 -6.21
N ASP A 14 15.80 15.39 -6.07
CA ASP A 14 15.47 16.79 -5.75
C ASP A 14 15.37 17.72 -6.99
N PHE A 15 15.67 17.22 -8.20
CA PHE A 15 15.60 18.03 -9.43
C PHE A 15 14.32 17.71 -10.21
N ASN A 16 13.57 18.77 -10.55
CA ASN A 16 12.41 18.67 -11.44
C ASN A 16 12.76 17.80 -12.68
N LYS A 17 11.91 16.81 -13.02
CA LYS A 17 12.27 15.64 -13.87
C LYS A 17 12.91 16.00 -15.22
N VAL A 18 12.55 17.14 -15.80
CA VAL A 18 13.12 17.69 -17.04
C VAL A 18 14.54 18.26 -16.83
N ASN A 19 14.78 18.88 -15.67
CA ASN A 19 16.10 19.38 -15.29
C ASN A 19 17.05 18.24 -14.90
N ALA A 20 16.54 17.14 -14.31
CA ALA A 20 17.34 15.93 -14.08
C ALA A 20 17.85 15.34 -15.41
N LEU A 21 16.99 15.23 -16.43
CA LEU A 21 17.37 14.85 -17.80
C LEU A 21 18.42 15.80 -18.39
N ASN A 22 18.19 17.12 -18.34
CA ASN A 22 19.13 18.09 -18.90
C ASN A 22 20.50 18.11 -18.16
N TRP A 23 20.51 17.89 -16.85
CA TRP A 23 21.72 17.85 -16.02
C TRP A 23 22.53 16.57 -16.28
N TRP A 24 21.87 15.43 -16.43
CA TRP A 24 22.52 14.15 -16.71
C TRP A 24 23.11 14.09 -18.13
N TRP A 25 22.40 14.62 -19.12
CA TRP A 25 22.84 14.66 -20.53
C TRP A 25 23.99 15.65 -20.77
N GLY A 26 24.16 16.65 -19.91
CA GLY A 26 25.27 17.61 -19.97
C GLY A 26 26.61 17.09 -19.44
N GLY A 27 26.64 15.94 -18.75
CA GLY A 27 27.82 15.45 -18.03
C GLY A 27 28.25 14.00 -18.30
N HIS A 28 27.41 13.17 -18.93
CA HIS A 28 27.70 11.75 -19.18
C HIS A 28 28.10 11.45 -20.63
N SER A 29 29.16 10.65 -20.82
CA SER A 29 29.61 10.16 -22.14
C SER A 29 29.23 8.70 -22.42
N ASP A 30 28.57 8.03 -21.47
CA ASP A 30 28.13 6.63 -21.60
C ASP A 30 26.69 6.55 -22.10
N LEU A 31 26.53 6.27 -23.39
CA LEU A 31 25.24 6.12 -24.05
C LEU A 31 24.38 4.99 -23.46
N ASN A 32 24.98 3.91 -22.95
CA ASN A 32 24.22 2.80 -22.38
C ASN A 32 23.58 3.23 -21.06
N ALA A 33 24.33 3.96 -20.24
CA ALA A 33 23.82 4.52 -19.01
C ALA A 33 22.64 5.49 -19.28
N MET A 34 22.71 6.31 -20.35
CA MET A 34 21.62 7.23 -20.75
C MET A 34 20.37 6.52 -21.20
N ILE A 35 20.54 5.43 -21.96
CA ILE A 35 19.43 4.61 -22.42
C ILE A 35 18.76 3.92 -21.22
N ASP A 36 19.52 3.40 -20.26
CA ASP A 36 18.95 2.71 -19.11
C ASP A 36 18.21 3.67 -18.16
N PHE A 37 18.76 4.87 -17.92
CA PHE A 37 18.03 5.93 -17.21
C PHE A 37 16.71 6.29 -17.91
N ALA A 38 16.73 6.47 -19.24
CA ALA A 38 15.52 6.78 -19.99
C ALA A 38 14.48 5.65 -19.93
N LYS A 39 14.91 4.38 -19.93
CA LYS A 39 14.01 3.24 -19.77
C LYS A 39 13.36 3.24 -18.38
N ASP A 40 14.14 3.38 -17.32
CA ASP A 40 13.61 3.40 -15.94
C ASP A 40 12.65 4.57 -15.74
N TYR A 41 12.99 5.75 -16.28
CA TYR A 41 12.12 6.91 -16.29
C TYR A 41 10.78 6.64 -16.98
N MET A 42 10.80 5.99 -18.15
CA MET A 42 9.58 5.66 -18.89
C MET A 42 8.74 4.58 -18.19
N VAL A 43 9.35 3.69 -17.40
CA VAL A 43 8.62 2.71 -16.59
C VAL A 43 7.88 3.39 -15.45
N GLU A 44 8.55 4.30 -14.74
CA GLU A 44 7.97 5.03 -13.61
C GLU A 44 6.93 6.08 -14.05
N ALA A 45 7.12 6.72 -15.21
CA ALA A 45 6.14 7.64 -15.78
C ALA A 45 4.88 6.94 -16.32
N ASN A 46 4.99 5.66 -16.67
CA ASN A 46 3.89 4.84 -17.19
C ASN A 46 3.47 3.73 -16.21
N LYS A 47 3.50 4.01 -14.89
CA LYS A 47 2.95 3.11 -13.87
C LYS A 47 1.58 2.58 -14.30
N PRO A 48 1.37 1.25 -14.28
CA PRO A 48 0.07 0.68 -14.63
C PRO A 48 -1.05 1.22 -13.73
N GLY A 49 -2.16 1.64 -14.32
CA GLY A 49 -3.42 1.87 -13.60
C GLY A 49 -3.52 3.13 -12.71
N ASP A 50 -2.42 3.80 -12.36
CA ASP A 50 -2.47 4.99 -11.50
C ASP A 50 -2.92 6.25 -12.27
N PRO A 51 -3.96 6.98 -11.80
CA PRO A 51 -4.43 8.20 -12.47
C PRO A 51 -3.48 9.39 -12.30
N LEU A 52 -3.50 10.31 -13.27
CA LEU A 52 -2.78 11.59 -13.18
C LEU A 52 -3.44 12.49 -12.13
N LEU A 53 -2.61 13.25 -11.41
CA LEU A 53 -3.08 14.36 -10.59
C LEU A 53 -3.86 15.37 -11.45
N ASP A 54 -5.05 15.70 -10.99
CA ASP A 54 -5.89 16.73 -11.60
C ASP A 54 -5.58 18.09 -10.95
N ASN A 55 -4.68 18.82 -11.61
CA ASN A 55 -4.24 20.15 -11.20
C ASN A 55 -5.18 21.27 -11.66
N LYS A 56 -6.45 20.94 -11.99
CA LYS A 56 -7.47 21.94 -12.28
C LYS A 56 -8.28 22.35 -11.05
N GLY A 57 -8.10 21.63 -9.93
CA GLY A 57 -8.83 21.83 -8.69
C GLY A 57 -10.27 21.35 -8.78
N GLY A 58 -10.86 20.95 -7.66
CA GLY A 58 -12.27 21.28 -7.43
C GLY A 58 -12.39 22.79 -7.19
N GLU A 59 -13.51 23.44 -7.47
CA GLU A 59 -13.74 24.76 -6.85
C GLU A 59 -13.69 24.58 -5.31
N ASP A 60 -13.08 25.51 -4.58
CA ASP A 60 -12.95 25.45 -3.12
C ASP A 60 -14.26 25.00 -2.45
N GLY A 61 -14.22 23.86 -1.74
CA GLY A 61 -15.38 23.31 -1.03
C GLY A 61 -16.38 22.50 -1.88
N ILE A 62 -15.99 21.97 -3.04
CA ILE A 62 -16.78 20.92 -3.72
C ILE A 62 -16.66 19.61 -2.93
N PRO A 63 -17.77 19.06 -2.37
CA PRO A 63 -17.74 17.75 -1.75
C PRO A 63 -17.69 16.64 -2.80
N ASN A 64 -17.25 15.44 -2.38
CA ASN A 64 -17.21 14.22 -3.19
C ASN A 64 -16.24 14.28 -4.39
N MET A 65 -15.08 14.89 -4.20
CA MET A 65 -13.98 14.95 -5.18
C MET A 65 -13.37 13.56 -5.43
N PRO A 66 -13.09 13.19 -6.69
CA PRO A 66 -12.51 11.89 -6.99
C PRO A 66 -11.04 11.78 -6.58
N LYS A 67 -10.50 10.56 -6.61
CA LYS A 67 -9.08 10.28 -6.32
C LYS A 67 -8.17 11.08 -7.26
N CYS A 68 -7.06 11.57 -6.73
CA CYS A 68 -6.06 12.40 -7.38
C CYS A 68 -6.53 13.80 -7.81
N THR A 69 -7.68 14.28 -7.30
CA THR A 69 -8.13 15.66 -7.52
C THR A 69 -7.64 16.58 -6.41
N GLY A 70 -7.15 17.76 -6.82
CA GLY A 70 -6.55 18.75 -5.94
C GLY A 70 -7.49 19.81 -5.38
N GLU A 71 -6.96 20.51 -4.37
CA GLU A 71 -7.57 21.53 -3.50
C GLU A 71 -8.65 20.99 -2.54
N CYS A 72 -8.47 19.78 -1.99
CA CYS A 72 -9.26 19.36 -0.83
C CYS A 72 -8.73 20.02 0.45
N ASP A 73 -9.57 20.48 1.37
CA ASP A 73 -9.11 21.01 2.66
C ASP A 73 -9.16 19.93 3.75
N THR A 74 -10.11 19.01 3.60
CA THR A 74 -10.42 17.97 4.57
C THR A 74 -10.82 16.68 3.88
N SER A 75 -10.80 15.56 4.60
CA SER A 75 -11.22 14.28 4.02
C SER A 75 -12.70 14.23 3.65
N SER A 76 -13.55 15.16 4.13
CA SER A 76 -14.95 15.27 3.72
C SER A 76 -15.16 15.86 2.32
N ASP A 77 -14.14 16.54 1.79
CA ASP A 77 -14.20 17.06 0.42
C ASP A 77 -14.02 15.94 -0.60
N CYS A 78 -13.38 14.85 -0.20
CA CYS A 78 -13.14 13.69 -1.03
C CYS A 78 -14.34 12.74 -1.11
N ALA A 79 -14.41 11.96 -2.19
CA ALA A 79 -15.39 10.89 -2.35
C ALA A 79 -15.26 9.84 -1.23
N ALA A 80 -16.35 9.10 -1.00
CA ALA A 80 -16.42 8.10 0.06
C ALA A 80 -15.24 7.12 0.02
N GLY A 81 -14.60 6.90 1.17
CA GLY A 81 -13.43 6.03 1.31
C GLY A 81 -12.08 6.69 1.00
N LEU A 82 -12.07 7.91 0.45
CA LEU A 82 -10.85 8.66 0.21
C LEU A 82 -10.51 9.59 1.38
N ARG A 83 -9.25 10.03 1.43
CA ARG A 83 -8.75 11.00 2.40
C ARG A 83 -8.07 12.16 1.69
N CYS A 84 -7.98 13.29 2.36
CA CYS A 84 -7.23 14.44 1.86
C CYS A 84 -5.78 14.39 2.37
N LYS A 85 -4.80 14.34 1.46
CA LYS A 85 -3.38 14.42 1.79
C LYS A 85 -3.00 15.89 1.86
N GLN A 86 -2.76 16.33 3.09
CA GLN A 86 -2.25 17.66 3.38
C GLN A 86 -0.78 17.76 2.95
N ARG A 87 -0.42 18.81 2.22
CA ARG A 87 0.91 19.02 1.64
C ARG A 87 1.31 20.49 1.67
N ASP A 88 2.56 20.74 2.04
CA ASP A 88 3.15 22.09 2.00
C ASP A 88 3.94 22.32 0.70
N GLY A 89 4.30 21.25 -0.01
CA GLY A 89 5.12 21.27 -1.20
C GLY A 89 4.57 20.39 -2.31
N VAL A 90 5.45 19.62 -2.92
CA VAL A 90 5.16 18.72 -4.06
C VAL A 90 5.27 17.24 -3.67
N GLU A 91 5.10 16.92 -2.39
CA GLU A 91 5.18 15.55 -1.86
C GLU A 91 4.29 14.61 -2.68
N GLN A 92 4.77 13.40 -2.98
CA GLN A 92 3.99 12.45 -3.77
C GLN A 92 2.63 12.15 -3.11
N VAL A 93 1.59 12.04 -3.93
CA VAL A 93 0.25 11.63 -3.49
C VAL A 93 0.10 10.13 -3.70
N PRO A 94 -0.19 9.32 -2.67
CA PRO A 94 -0.27 7.86 -2.79
C PRO A 94 -1.25 7.40 -3.88
N GLY A 95 -0.79 6.49 -4.72
CA GLY A 95 -1.58 5.95 -5.85
C GLY A 95 -1.95 6.97 -6.92
N CYS A 96 -1.22 8.08 -7.03
CA CYS A 96 -1.37 9.08 -8.08
C CYS A 96 -0.04 9.27 -8.82
N ARG A 97 -0.10 9.61 -10.12
CA ARG A 97 1.08 9.98 -10.93
C ARG A 97 1.07 11.46 -11.30
N GLY A 98 2.24 11.98 -11.64
CA GLY A 98 2.44 13.38 -11.98
C GLY A 98 2.95 14.19 -10.78
N GLU A 99 3.15 15.49 -11.00
CA GLU A 99 3.55 16.45 -9.98
C GLU A 99 2.35 17.33 -9.66
N GLY A 100 2.02 17.44 -8.38
CA GLY A 100 0.97 18.34 -7.90
C GLY A 100 1.45 19.78 -7.86
N ILE A 101 0.54 20.72 -7.66
CA ILE A 101 0.90 22.12 -7.41
C ILE A 101 1.43 22.25 -5.99
N SER A 102 2.48 23.05 -5.80
CA SER A 102 3.10 23.25 -4.48
C SER A 102 2.08 23.83 -3.50
N GLY A 103 1.92 23.19 -2.33
CA GLY A 103 0.98 23.62 -1.30
C GLY A 103 -0.49 23.28 -1.59
N TRP A 104 -0.78 22.56 -2.68
CA TRP A 104 -2.10 21.97 -2.91
C TRP A 104 -2.21 20.62 -2.24
N ASP A 105 -3.39 20.37 -1.68
CA ASP A 105 -3.77 19.09 -1.11
C ASP A 105 -4.54 18.26 -2.12
N TYR A 106 -4.50 16.93 -1.97
CA TYR A 106 -5.13 16.04 -2.94
C TYR A 106 -5.85 14.87 -2.29
N CYS A 107 -6.99 14.51 -2.86
CA CYS A 107 -7.71 13.30 -2.48
C CYS A 107 -6.92 12.05 -2.89
N TYR A 108 -6.74 11.12 -1.96
CA TYR A 108 -6.05 9.86 -2.19
C TYR A 108 -6.79 8.70 -1.53
N ASP A 109 -6.46 7.49 -1.97
CA ASP A 109 -6.95 6.26 -1.37
C ASP A 109 -5.99 5.87 -0.21
N PRO A 110 -6.46 5.76 1.04
CA PRO A 110 -5.61 5.41 2.18
C PRO A 110 -4.97 4.01 2.08
N GLU A 111 -5.52 3.12 1.24
CA GLU A 111 -4.94 1.81 0.99
C GLU A 111 -3.96 1.84 -0.20
N ALA A 112 -3.73 3.00 -0.84
CA ALA A 112 -2.78 3.09 -1.94
C ALA A 112 -1.33 3.02 -1.44
N LEU A 113 -0.47 2.36 -2.24
CA LEU A 113 0.96 2.28 -1.97
C LEU A 113 1.58 3.68 -1.88
N ASP A 114 2.25 3.93 -0.76
CA ASP A 114 2.92 5.18 -0.44
C ASP A 114 4.43 4.99 -0.53
N SER A 115 5.03 5.60 -1.55
CA SER A 115 6.47 5.52 -1.80
C SER A 115 7.25 6.71 -1.24
N SER A 116 6.63 7.52 -0.36
CA SER A 116 7.27 8.68 0.24
C SER A 116 8.13 8.38 1.47
N HIS A 117 8.05 7.17 2.03
CA HIS A 117 8.80 6.75 3.23
C HIS A 117 10.19 6.15 2.90
N GLY A 118 10.41 5.78 1.65
CA GLY A 118 11.42 4.78 1.29
C GLY A 118 12.78 5.30 0.83
N GLY A 119 13.39 6.21 1.59
CA GLY A 119 14.71 6.75 1.24
C GLY A 119 15.78 6.59 2.31
N ASP A 120 15.39 6.30 3.55
CA ASP A 120 16.26 6.43 4.72
C ASP A 120 16.21 5.25 5.71
N GLY A 121 15.48 4.18 5.40
CA GLY A 121 15.31 3.05 6.31
C GLY A 121 14.52 3.42 7.57
N SER A 122 13.55 4.34 7.43
CA SER A 122 12.66 4.77 8.52
C SER A 122 11.98 3.57 9.21
N PRO A 123 12.21 3.34 10.51
CA PRO A 123 11.49 2.29 11.24
C PRO A 123 10.04 2.71 11.55
N ASN A 124 9.17 1.73 11.79
CA ASN A 124 7.74 1.91 12.08
C ASN A 124 6.94 2.46 10.89
N MET A 125 7.16 1.92 9.70
CA MET A 125 6.38 2.26 8.52
C MET A 125 4.95 1.72 8.58
N PRO A 126 3.93 2.55 8.29
CA PRO A 126 2.54 2.11 8.31
C PRO A 126 2.24 1.16 7.15
N LYS A 127 1.06 0.54 7.19
CA LYS A 127 0.57 -0.31 6.10
C LYS A 127 0.62 0.45 4.76
N CYS A 128 1.02 -0.25 3.71
CA CYS A 128 1.20 0.24 2.35
C CYS A 128 2.32 1.27 2.15
N ALA A 129 3.11 1.60 3.18
CA ALA A 129 4.35 2.37 3.01
C ALA A 129 5.48 1.48 2.47
N GLY A 130 6.31 2.08 1.61
CA GLY A 130 7.32 1.38 0.82
C GLY A 130 8.76 1.56 1.26
N ASP A 131 9.58 0.70 0.68
CA ASP A 131 11.03 0.48 0.90
C ASP A 131 11.36 -0.08 2.30
N CYS A 132 10.52 -1.00 2.79
CA CYS A 132 10.92 -1.84 3.92
C CYS A 132 11.94 -2.89 3.47
N ASP A 133 12.97 -3.17 4.26
CA ASP A 133 13.93 -4.25 3.97
C ASP A 133 13.57 -5.53 4.76
N ARG A 134 12.88 -5.37 5.90
CA ARG A 134 12.53 -6.45 6.83
C ARG A 134 11.28 -6.10 7.62
N ASP A 135 10.63 -7.11 8.18
CA ASP A 135 9.37 -6.96 8.94
C ASP A 135 9.46 -5.90 10.05
N SER A 136 10.61 -5.79 10.72
CA SER A 136 10.84 -4.83 11.81
C SER A 136 10.97 -3.37 11.37
N ASP A 137 11.00 -3.09 10.06
CA ASP A 137 10.93 -1.72 9.55
C ASP A 137 9.48 -1.24 9.49
N CYS A 138 8.50 -2.16 9.51
CA CYS A 138 7.07 -1.86 9.56
C CYS A 138 6.56 -1.69 11.00
N GLU A 139 5.39 -1.07 11.15
CA GLU A 139 4.67 -1.01 12.43
C GLU A 139 4.35 -2.41 12.98
N ASP A 140 4.16 -2.47 14.31
CA ASP A 140 3.87 -3.72 15.02
C ASP A 140 2.70 -4.50 14.39
N GLY A 141 2.94 -5.78 14.10
CA GLY A 141 1.95 -6.69 13.50
C GLY A 141 1.94 -6.68 11.96
N LEU A 142 2.64 -5.74 11.31
CA LEU A 142 2.83 -5.73 9.87
C LEU A 142 4.06 -6.55 9.46
N LYS A 143 4.14 -6.84 8.16
CA LYS A 143 5.28 -7.53 7.53
C LYS A 143 5.74 -6.79 6.30
N CYS A 144 6.98 -7.04 5.90
CA CYS A 144 7.53 -6.50 4.68
C CYS A 144 7.27 -7.43 3.49
N PHE A 145 6.44 -7.00 2.55
CA PHE A 145 6.17 -7.72 1.32
C PHE A 145 7.28 -7.49 0.32
N GLN A 146 8.22 -8.43 0.29
CA GLN A 146 9.32 -8.48 -0.67
C GLN A 146 8.78 -8.74 -2.07
N ARG A 147 8.93 -7.81 -3.02
CA ARG A 147 8.31 -7.92 -4.35
C ARG A 147 9.21 -7.53 -5.52
N ASN A 148 8.89 -8.08 -6.69
CA ASN A 148 9.57 -7.77 -7.95
C ASN A 148 8.62 -7.02 -8.90
N GLY A 149 9.16 -6.12 -9.71
CA GLY A 149 8.41 -5.34 -10.68
C GLY A 149 7.31 -4.52 -10.02
N PHE A 150 6.06 -4.80 -10.38
CA PHE A 150 4.84 -4.19 -9.82
C PHE A 150 3.87 -5.25 -9.32
N THR A 151 4.38 -6.38 -8.78
CA THR A 151 3.50 -7.39 -8.16
C THR A 151 2.62 -6.71 -7.10
N THR A 152 1.31 -7.00 -7.13
CA THR A 152 0.35 -6.40 -6.20
C THR A 152 0.71 -6.74 -4.75
N VAL A 153 0.64 -5.72 -3.89
CA VAL A 153 0.90 -5.86 -2.46
C VAL A 153 -0.43 -6.23 -1.78
N PRO A 154 -0.48 -7.31 -0.98
CA PRO A 154 -1.73 -7.76 -0.37
C PRO A 154 -2.40 -6.66 0.45
N GLY A 155 -3.68 -6.40 0.16
CA GLY A 155 -4.48 -5.41 0.87
C GLY A 155 -4.10 -3.95 0.60
N CYS A 156 -3.28 -3.67 -0.41
CA CYS A 156 -2.95 -2.32 -0.87
C CYS A 156 -3.35 -2.12 -2.34
N SER A 157 -3.55 -0.87 -2.75
CA SER A 157 -3.94 -0.47 -4.11
C SER A 157 -2.83 0.35 -4.80
N GLY A 158 -2.94 0.52 -6.12
CA GLY A 158 -1.96 1.25 -6.92
C GLY A 158 -0.68 0.48 -7.20
N SER A 159 0.19 1.05 -8.04
CA SER A 159 1.39 0.34 -8.50
C SER A 159 2.60 0.50 -7.58
N GLY A 160 2.69 1.61 -6.83
CA GLY A 160 3.90 1.94 -6.07
C GLY A 160 5.11 2.11 -6.98
N THR A 161 6.32 2.09 -6.42
CA THR A 161 7.60 2.17 -7.13
C THR A 161 8.03 0.77 -7.57
N LYS A 162 8.64 0.68 -8.75
CA LYS A 162 9.12 -0.61 -9.27
C LYS A 162 10.17 -1.21 -8.34
N ASP A 163 10.07 -2.51 -8.09
CA ASP A 163 11.04 -3.31 -7.30
C ASP A 163 11.21 -2.86 -5.83
N TRP A 164 10.37 -1.94 -5.33
CA TRP A 164 10.29 -1.60 -3.92
C TRP A 164 9.44 -2.60 -3.16
N ASP A 165 9.78 -2.81 -1.90
CA ASP A 165 9.03 -3.63 -0.96
C ASP A 165 8.08 -2.79 -0.13
N TYR A 166 7.02 -3.38 0.42
CA TYR A 166 5.97 -2.61 1.10
C TYR A 166 5.44 -3.31 2.34
N CYS A 167 5.16 -2.51 3.37
CA CYS A 167 4.53 -3.00 4.58
C CYS A 167 3.08 -3.43 4.30
N TYR A 168 2.68 -4.60 4.80
CA TYR A 168 1.32 -5.13 4.65
C TYR A 168 0.87 -5.85 5.91
N ASP A 169 -0.46 -5.95 6.10
CA ASP A 169 -1.04 -6.74 7.19
C ASP A 169 -1.19 -8.20 6.72
N PRO A 170 -0.46 -9.17 7.31
CA PRO A 170 -0.59 -10.58 6.93
C PRO A 170 -1.95 -11.21 7.28
N ASN A 171 -2.75 -10.56 8.11
CA ASN A 171 -4.13 -10.96 8.41
C ASN A 171 -5.15 -9.99 7.79
N GLY A 172 -4.73 -8.98 7.04
CA GLY A 172 -5.64 -8.05 6.37
C GLY A 172 -6.36 -8.73 5.20
N LEU A 173 -7.65 -8.46 5.04
CA LEU A 173 -8.39 -8.89 3.86
C LEU A 173 -7.77 -8.28 2.59
N ASP A 174 -7.42 -9.14 1.65
CA ASP A 174 -6.81 -8.78 0.38
C ASP A 174 -7.81 -8.97 -0.76
N SER A 175 -8.28 -7.85 -1.29
CA SER A 175 -9.15 -7.82 -2.47
C SER A 175 -8.40 -7.48 -3.76
N SER A 176 -7.08 -7.32 -3.72
CA SER A 176 -6.28 -6.84 -4.85
C SER A 176 -6.14 -7.87 -5.99
N ARG A 177 -6.42 -9.14 -5.72
CA ARG A 177 -6.26 -10.25 -6.68
C ARG A 177 -7.48 -10.52 -7.56
N GLY A 178 -8.66 -10.06 -7.14
CA GLY A 178 -9.89 -10.00 -7.94
C GLY A 178 -10.54 -11.34 -8.36
N ALA A 179 -11.75 -11.19 -8.92
CA ALA A 179 -12.70 -12.19 -9.47
C ALA A 179 -12.25 -13.05 -10.65
N ASP A 180 -10.95 -13.06 -10.95
CA ASP A 180 -10.41 -13.71 -12.14
C ASP A 180 -10.15 -15.22 -11.94
N GLY A 181 -10.80 -15.85 -10.94
CA GLY A 181 -10.70 -17.29 -10.70
C GLY A 181 -9.28 -17.73 -10.32
N SER A 182 -8.58 -16.87 -9.57
CA SER A 182 -7.27 -17.20 -9.00
C SER A 182 -7.35 -18.49 -8.18
N ARG A 183 -6.36 -19.37 -8.36
CA ARG A 183 -6.23 -20.61 -7.58
C ARG A 183 -5.02 -20.52 -6.67
N SER A 184 -5.05 -21.30 -5.60
CA SER A 184 -4.01 -21.30 -4.57
C SER A 184 -3.84 -19.91 -3.91
N MET A 185 -4.95 -19.26 -3.58
CA MET A 185 -4.98 -17.96 -2.91
C MET A 185 -4.54 -18.08 -1.44
N PRO A 186 -3.73 -17.13 -0.93
CA PRO A 186 -3.27 -17.17 0.46
C PRO A 186 -4.42 -16.85 1.43
N LYS A 187 -4.16 -17.04 2.73
CA LYS A 187 -5.09 -16.65 3.80
C LYS A 187 -5.47 -15.17 3.64
N CYS A 188 -6.74 -14.87 3.91
CA CYS A 188 -7.37 -13.55 3.81
C CYS A 188 -7.46 -12.98 2.40
N ALA A 189 -7.08 -13.71 1.34
CA ALA A 189 -7.32 -13.28 -0.03
C ALA A 189 -8.71 -13.73 -0.51
N GLY A 190 -9.40 -12.82 -1.19
CA GLY A 190 -10.62 -13.08 -1.93
C GLY A 190 -10.37 -12.99 -3.44
N ASP A 191 -11.30 -13.42 -4.27
CA ASP A 191 -12.66 -13.95 -4.00
C ASP A 191 -12.76 -15.44 -4.33
N CYS A 192 -12.56 -16.31 -3.34
CA CYS A 192 -12.64 -17.75 -3.60
C CYS A 192 -14.09 -18.16 -3.91
N ASP A 193 -14.30 -19.09 -4.85
CA ASP A 193 -15.65 -19.65 -5.05
C ASP A 193 -15.81 -21.00 -4.34
N LYS A 194 -14.67 -21.64 -4.00
CA LYS A 194 -14.61 -22.96 -3.35
C LYS A 194 -13.25 -23.18 -2.70
N ASP A 195 -13.18 -24.12 -1.76
CA ASP A 195 -11.96 -24.48 -1.03
C ASP A 195 -10.73 -24.71 -1.94
N SER A 196 -10.91 -25.31 -3.12
CA SER A 196 -9.80 -25.59 -4.04
C SER A 196 -9.15 -24.34 -4.66
N ASP A 197 -9.79 -23.18 -4.53
CA ASP A 197 -9.24 -21.92 -4.99
C ASP A 197 -8.26 -21.35 -3.96
N CYS A 198 -8.32 -21.83 -2.71
CA CYS A 198 -7.41 -21.46 -1.64
C CYS A 198 -6.13 -22.32 -1.62
N ALA A 199 -5.05 -21.77 -1.08
CA ALA A 199 -3.76 -22.43 -0.99
C ALA A 199 -3.76 -23.53 0.09
N GLY A 200 -3.22 -24.70 -0.25
CA GLY A 200 -2.98 -25.77 0.73
C GLY A 200 -4.27 -26.28 1.39
N ASN A 201 -4.36 -26.12 2.71
CA ASN A 201 -5.48 -26.60 3.53
C ASN A 201 -6.47 -25.50 3.92
N LEU A 202 -6.30 -24.29 3.36
CA LEU A 202 -7.23 -23.19 3.57
C LEU A 202 -8.58 -23.53 2.96
N LYS A 203 -9.63 -22.93 3.51
CA LYS A 203 -11.00 -23.08 3.03
C LYS A 203 -11.56 -21.77 2.54
N CYS A 204 -12.58 -21.83 1.72
CA CYS A 204 -13.31 -20.66 1.29
C CYS A 204 -14.39 -20.32 2.32
N TRP A 205 -14.32 -19.12 2.89
CA TRP A 205 -15.34 -18.59 3.78
C TRP A 205 -16.37 -17.82 2.97
N GLU A 206 -17.49 -18.49 2.68
CA GLU A 206 -18.64 -17.88 2.01
C GLU A 206 -19.28 -16.82 2.91
N ARG A 207 -19.54 -15.63 2.37
CA ARG A 207 -20.07 -14.49 3.14
C ARG A 207 -21.26 -13.80 2.50
N ASP A 208 -22.19 -13.41 3.37
CA ASP A 208 -23.19 -12.41 3.07
C ASP A 208 -22.76 -11.02 3.59
N GLY A 209 -22.83 -10.00 2.74
CA GLY A 209 -22.53 -8.61 3.08
C GLY A 209 -21.07 -8.40 3.49
N PHE A 210 -20.86 -8.02 4.75
CA PHE A 210 -19.54 -7.74 5.33
C PHE A 210 -19.27 -8.61 6.56
N THR A 211 -19.79 -9.85 6.56
CA THR A 211 -19.54 -10.78 7.67
C THR A 211 -18.03 -10.92 7.91
N SER A 212 -17.60 -10.96 9.17
CA SER A 212 -16.18 -11.08 9.51
C SER A 212 -15.64 -12.45 9.08
N VAL A 213 -14.43 -12.47 8.51
CA VAL A 213 -13.73 -13.70 8.14
C VAL A 213 -12.87 -14.16 9.32
N PRO A 214 -12.99 -15.42 9.78
CA PRO A 214 -12.18 -15.93 10.89
C PRO A 214 -10.68 -15.76 10.66
N GLY A 215 -9.99 -15.17 11.63
CA GLY A 215 -8.54 -14.96 11.56
C GLY A 215 -8.08 -13.86 10.60
N CYS A 216 -9.00 -13.05 10.05
CA CYS A 216 -8.69 -11.92 9.18
C CYS A 216 -9.31 -10.61 9.68
N ASN A 217 -8.66 -9.49 9.37
CA ASN A 217 -9.02 -8.13 9.74
C ASN A 217 -9.44 -7.32 8.51
N GLY A 218 -10.22 -6.26 8.73
CA GLY A 218 -10.73 -5.38 7.67
C GLY A 218 -12.14 -5.77 7.20
N ILE A 219 -12.71 -4.93 6.33
CA ILE A 219 -14.10 -5.08 5.87
C ILE A 219 -14.23 -5.93 4.59
N GLY A 220 -13.19 -5.90 3.74
CA GLY A 220 -13.21 -6.54 2.43
C GLY A 220 -14.23 -5.91 1.48
N VAL A 221 -14.49 -6.59 0.37
CA VAL A 221 -15.53 -6.22 -0.61
C VAL A 221 -16.83 -6.89 -0.21
N LYS A 222 -17.95 -6.17 -0.40
CA LYS A 222 -19.27 -6.69 -0.08
C LYS A 222 -19.56 -7.96 -0.88
N ASP A 223 -20.06 -8.99 -0.21
CA ASP A 223 -20.49 -10.27 -0.82
C ASP A 223 -19.34 -11.06 -1.49
N TRP A 224 -18.07 -10.71 -1.24
CA TRP A 224 -16.92 -11.53 -1.61
C TRP A 224 -16.63 -12.61 -0.57
N ASP A 225 -16.07 -13.72 -1.02
CA ASP A 225 -15.64 -14.80 -0.14
C ASP A 225 -14.12 -14.76 0.03
N TYR A 226 -13.62 -15.33 1.14
CA TYR A 226 -12.20 -15.20 1.47
C TYR A 226 -11.61 -16.49 1.99
N CYS A 227 -10.38 -16.77 1.58
CA CYS A 227 -9.64 -17.90 2.08
C CYS A 227 -9.32 -17.71 3.56
N TYR A 228 -9.59 -18.72 4.40
CA TYR A 228 -9.30 -18.69 5.83
C TYR A 228 -8.71 -20.01 6.30
N ASP A 229 -8.05 -19.99 7.45
CA ASP A 229 -7.61 -21.20 8.12
C ASP A 229 -8.75 -21.75 9.00
N PRO A 230 -9.22 -22.99 8.79
CA PRO A 230 -10.25 -23.60 9.62
C PRO A 230 -9.96 -23.59 11.12
N VAL A 231 -8.68 -23.55 11.54
CA VAL A 231 -8.32 -23.46 12.95
C VAL A 231 -8.74 -22.14 13.58
N ASP A 232 -8.79 -21.05 12.82
CA ASP A 232 -9.18 -19.73 13.30
C ASP A 232 -10.69 -19.61 13.55
N ALA A 233 -11.48 -20.53 13.01
CA ALA A 233 -12.92 -20.63 13.23
C ALA A 233 -13.29 -21.54 14.41
N LEU A 234 -12.32 -22.23 15.02
CA LEU A 234 -12.58 -23.07 16.17
C LEU A 234 -12.84 -22.21 17.41
N PRO A 235 -13.78 -22.60 18.30
CA PRO A 235 -13.88 -21.97 19.61
C PRO A 235 -12.54 -22.11 20.33
N PRO A 236 -12.15 -21.13 21.17
CA PRO A 236 -10.95 -21.27 21.97
C PRO A 236 -11.00 -22.60 22.73
N PRO A 237 -9.87 -23.31 22.86
CA PRO A 237 -9.84 -24.57 23.58
C PRO A 237 -10.49 -24.35 24.94
N LEU A 238 -11.48 -25.19 25.29
CA LEU A 238 -12.06 -25.18 26.63
C LEU A 238 -10.90 -25.33 27.61
N ASP A 239 -10.63 -24.26 28.36
CA ASP A 239 -9.61 -24.25 29.40
C ASP A 239 -9.92 -25.40 30.36
N SER A 240 -9.15 -26.46 30.21
CA SER A 240 -9.18 -27.64 31.07
C SER A 240 -8.11 -27.51 32.16
N SER A 241 -7.73 -26.28 32.52
CA SER A 241 -7.03 -26.02 33.76
C SER A 241 -7.89 -26.50 34.93
N PRO A 242 -7.43 -27.46 35.74
CA PRO A 242 -8.12 -27.83 36.96
C PRO A 242 -8.15 -26.59 37.85
N GLY A 243 -9.34 -26.01 38.02
CA GLY A 243 -9.55 -24.91 38.96
C GLY A 243 -9.00 -25.30 40.32
N VAL A 244 -7.95 -24.60 40.74
CA VAL A 244 -7.36 -24.77 42.07
C VAL A 244 -8.45 -24.51 43.10
N HIS A 245 -8.68 -25.52 43.93
CA HIS A 245 -9.61 -25.52 45.05
C HIS A 245 -9.73 -24.16 45.74
N GLY A 246 -10.89 -23.51 45.58
CA GLY A 246 -11.34 -22.50 46.52
C GLY A 246 -11.57 -23.15 47.88
N SER A 247 -10.70 -22.88 48.85
CA SER A 247 -10.98 -23.14 50.26
C SER A 247 -11.83 -22.00 50.82
N PRO A 248 -12.90 -22.29 51.58
CA PRO A 248 -13.74 -21.27 52.20
C PRO A 248 -13.02 -20.72 53.42
N ASN A 249 -12.73 -19.43 53.44
CA ASN A 249 -12.22 -18.75 54.64
C ASN A 249 -13.28 -17.77 55.15
N MET A 250 -14.07 -18.21 56.12
CA MET A 250 -14.78 -17.34 57.05
C MET A 250 -13.89 -17.12 58.26
N PRO A 251 -13.72 -15.87 58.74
CA PRO A 251 -13.53 -15.64 60.17
C PRO A 251 -14.63 -14.75 60.77
N ARG A 252 -14.86 -15.08 62.05
CA ARG A 252 -15.77 -14.55 63.06
C ARG A 252 -15.90 -13.04 63.16
#